data_AF-A0A9Q0RCL7-F1
#
_entry.id   AF-A0A9Q0RCL7-F1
#
_cell.length_a   1.000
_cell.length_b   1.000
_cell.length_c   1.000
_cell.angle_alpha   90.00
_cell.angle_beta   90.00
_cell.angle_gamma   90.00
#
_symmetry.space_group_name_H-M   'P 1'
#
loop_
_entity.id
_entity.type
_entity.pdbx_description
1 polymer ?
#
loop_
_entity_poly.entity_id
_entity_poly.type
_entity_poly.pdbx_seq_one_letter_code
_entity_poly.pdbx_strand_id
1 'polypeptide(L)'
;MIIILFGLHNHAFLCQRNLLKNNQQNRLVLISNLEIEPIEKDRETLIQKIKTKFENLFYKQIANNIQKYIKPNNVVFMGNMIKNEEKINIKDAEINAFQRFQDLFFEDLNKKKAIFIPGKNELFPDQLKQNLEENLEEHLEENYEKEMQEYLTEIFKSNFNDFNIRMTKDDHELIFLNSLFLDEEETNRNLESLNFLKSFESQAKARILFSHLPLSKTIGACLDGNNSTLEEKKTVSKVSSFVVLSSILPRFIFSGNSEKYCEFRFGKETLEFVVPSLRKTGQYLIFEYLGSENSLGYDYNILSCGSISFKFFISFWISSIIWFVYVIYSFFTGIHFSEVWKEFQKKKRDSQKRKEK
;
A
#
# COMPACT_ATOMS: atom_id res chain seq x y z
N MET A 1 -2.84 14.29 -24.00
CA MET A 1 -2.36 12.90 -23.79
C MET A 1 -0.85 12.82 -23.57
N ILE A 2 -0.01 13.44 -24.42
CA ILE A 2 1.47 13.38 -24.31
C ILE A 2 2.01 14.02 -23.00
N ILE A 3 1.44 15.15 -22.56
CA ILE A 3 1.85 15.84 -21.32
C ILE A 3 1.55 14.98 -20.06
N ILE A 4 0.49 14.16 -20.11
CA ILE A 4 0.06 13.28 -19.01
C ILE A 4 1.00 12.09 -18.87
N LEU A 5 1.36 11.48 -20.01
CA LEU A 5 2.39 10.44 -20.05
C LEU A 5 3.71 10.96 -19.51
N PHE A 6 4.09 12.21 -19.83
CA PHE A 6 5.29 12.86 -19.30
C PHE A 6 5.24 13.08 -17.79
N GLY A 7 4.10 13.52 -17.23
CA GLY A 7 3.94 13.71 -15.79
C GLY A 7 4.05 12.40 -14.99
N LEU A 8 3.38 11.34 -15.47
CA LEU A 8 3.45 10.00 -14.86
C LEU A 8 4.85 9.38 -14.99
N HIS A 9 5.56 9.64 -16.08
CA HIS A 9 6.95 9.21 -16.26
C HIS A 9 7.89 9.94 -15.29
N ASN A 10 7.69 11.24 -15.07
CA ASN A 10 8.58 12.07 -14.29
C ASN A 10 8.60 11.74 -12.78
N HIS A 11 7.50 11.30 -12.18
CA HIS A 11 7.49 11.06 -10.73
C HIS A 11 8.22 9.77 -10.31
N ALA A 12 8.03 8.69 -11.07
CA ALA A 12 8.84 7.48 -10.91
C ALA A 12 10.31 7.76 -11.24
N PHE A 13 10.57 8.62 -12.24
CA PHE A 13 11.90 9.09 -12.59
C PHE A 13 12.57 9.90 -11.46
N LEU A 14 11.81 10.66 -10.66
CA LEU A 14 12.38 11.39 -9.51
C LEU A 14 12.86 10.46 -8.40
N CYS A 15 12.12 9.40 -8.07
CA CYS A 15 12.64 8.38 -7.14
C CYS A 15 13.86 7.65 -7.76
N GLN A 16 13.81 7.36 -9.06
CA GLN A 16 14.90 6.73 -9.81
C GLN A 16 16.20 7.55 -9.84
N ARG A 17 16.13 8.88 -9.96
CA ARG A 17 17.33 9.73 -10.06
C ARG A 17 18.24 9.59 -8.83
N ASN A 18 17.66 9.30 -7.67
CA ASN A 18 18.44 9.06 -6.45
C ASN A 18 19.02 7.63 -6.39
N LEU A 19 18.38 6.65 -7.03
CA LEU A 19 18.76 5.22 -7.02
C LEU A 19 19.88 4.86 -8.03
N LEU A 20 20.04 5.63 -9.11
CA LEU A 20 20.89 5.27 -10.26
C LEU A 20 22.40 5.29 -10.03
N LYS A 21 22.90 5.54 -8.81
CA LYS A 21 24.35 5.61 -8.57
C LYS A 21 25.03 4.24 -8.40
N ASN A 22 24.30 3.15 -8.17
CA ASN A 22 24.92 1.83 -8.01
C ASN A 22 24.05 0.68 -8.55
N ASN A 23 24.61 -0.15 -9.43
CA ASN A 23 23.91 -1.26 -10.10
C ASN A 23 23.94 -2.59 -9.32
N GLN A 24 24.63 -2.68 -8.17
CA GLN A 24 24.82 -3.93 -7.41
C GLN A 24 24.14 -3.95 -6.03
N GLN A 25 23.28 -2.98 -5.71
CA GLN A 25 22.70 -2.87 -4.36
C GLN A 25 21.57 -3.85 -4.10
N ASN A 26 21.53 -4.36 -2.86
CA ASN A 26 20.45 -5.18 -2.34
C ASN A 26 19.25 -4.29 -2.01
N ARG A 27 18.23 -4.31 -2.87
CA ARG A 27 17.02 -3.49 -2.75
C ARG A 27 15.81 -4.33 -2.36
N LEU A 28 15.12 -3.87 -1.33
CA LEU A 28 13.79 -4.35 -0.93
C LEU A 28 12.78 -3.25 -1.21
N VAL A 29 11.65 -3.60 -1.84
CA VAL A 29 10.50 -2.71 -1.96
C VAL A 29 9.44 -3.15 -0.97
N LEU A 30 8.96 -2.23 -0.15
CA LEU A 30 8.01 -2.51 0.93
C LEU A 30 6.67 -1.86 0.61
N ILE A 31 5.62 -2.67 0.54
CA ILE A 31 4.27 -2.27 0.13
C ILE A 31 3.29 -2.68 1.23
N SER A 32 2.43 -1.78 1.70
CA SER A 32 1.41 -2.10 2.71
C SER A 32 0.03 -1.59 2.29
N ASN A 33 -1.03 -2.23 2.82
CA ASN A 33 -2.43 -1.82 2.71
C ASN A 33 -2.87 -1.51 1.26
N LEU A 34 -2.84 -2.54 0.42
CA LEU A 34 -3.39 -2.49 -0.94
C LEU A 34 -4.92 -2.53 -0.93
N GLU A 35 -5.50 -3.35 -0.04
CA GLU A 35 -6.94 -3.55 0.12
C GLU A 35 -7.67 -3.72 -1.24
N ILE A 36 -7.21 -4.67 -2.05
CA ILE A 36 -7.80 -4.98 -3.36
C ILE A 36 -9.18 -5.57 -3.16
N GLU A 37 -10.16 -4.98 -3.85
CA GLU A 37 -11.55 -5.44 -3.78
C GLU A 37 -11.75 -6.73 -4.60
N PRO A 38 -12.60 -7.67 -4.15
CA PRO A 38 -13.01 -8.81 -4.97
C PRO A 38 -13.84 -8.36 -6.18
N ILE A 39 -13.82 -9.15 -7.26
CA ILE A 39 -14.67 -8.94 -8.45
C ILE A 39 -15.93 -9.78 -8.32
N GLU A 40 -17.10 -9.15 -8.31
CA GLU A 40 -18.39 -9.83 -8.29
C GLU A 40 -18.96 -9.99 -9.69
N LYS A 41 -18.83 -11.18 -10.28
CA LYS A 41 -19.27 -11.43 -11.66
C LYS A 41 -20.76 -11.13 -11.88
N ASP A 42 -21.61 -11.37 -10.87
CA ASP A 42 -23.07 -11.36 -11.04
C ASP A 42 -23.75 -10.02 -10.66
N ARG A 43 -23.01 -9.07 -10.10
CA ARG A 43 -23.60 -7.81 -9.56
C ARG A 43 -22.85 -6.53 -9.95
N GLU A 44 -21.88 -6.63 -10.85
CA GLU A 44 -21.08 -5.47 -11.25
C GLU A 44 -21.89 -4.45 -12.07
N THR A 45 -22.24 -3.35 -11.40
CA THR A 45 -22.72 -2.12 -12.04
C THR A 45 -21.63 -1.55 -12.97
N LEU A 46 -22.03 -0.74 -13.96
CA LEU A 46 -21.08 -0.05 -14.84
C LEU A 46 -20.05 0.78 -14.04
N ILE A 47 -20.49 1.39 -12.93
CA ILE A 47 -19.62 2.20 -12.06
C ILE A 47 -18.56 1.31 -11.40
N GLN A 48 -18.93 0.13 -10.88
CA GLN A 48 -17.99 -0.84 -10.31
C GLN A 48 -16.99 -1.33 -11.37
N LYS A 49 -17.45 -1.69 -12.58
CA LYS A 49 -16.55 -2.09 -13.68
C LYS A 49 -15.49 -1.04 -14.00
N ILE A 50 -15.92 0.22 -14.05
CA ILE A 50 -15.02 1.36 -14.28
C ILE A 50 -14.03 1.49 -13.12
N LYS A 51 -14.52 1.45 -11.87
CA LYS A 51 -13.68 1.51 -10.65
C LYS A 51 -12.63 0.40 -10.65
N THR A 52 -13.04 -0.86 -10.82
CA THR A 52 -12.16 -2.05 -10.89
C THR A 52 -11.11 -1.90 -11.99
N LYS A 53 -11.51 -1.45 -13.18
CA LYS A 53 -10.58 -1.24 -14.30
C LYS A 53 -9.53 -0.17 -13.98
N PHE A 54 -9.93 0.94 -13.37
CA PHE A 54 -9.00 1.99 -12.98
C PHE A 54 -8.05 1.55 -11.87
N GLU A 55 -8.55 0.86 -10.87
CA GLU A 55 -7.74 0.28 -9.80
C GLU A 55 -6.71 -0.72 -10.35
N ASN A 56 -7.11 -1.58 -11.29
CA ASN A 56 -6.19 -2.50 -11.97
C ASN A 56 -5.08 -1.76 -12.72
N LEU A 57 -5.42 -0.71 -13.45
CA LEU A 57 -4.43 0.11 -14.17
C LEU A 57 -3.45 0.79 -13.20
N PHE A 58 -3.94 1.28 -12.06
CA PHE A 58 -3.13 1.89 -11.02
C PHE A 58 -2.09 0.89 -10.45
N TYR A 59 -2.53 -0.29 -10.02
CA TYR A 59 -1.62 -1.29 -9.47
C TYR A 59 -0.65 -1.86 -10.51
N LYS A 60 -1.12 -2.19 -11.72
CA LYS A 60 -0.23 -2.64 -12.81
C LYS A 60 0.81 -1.57 -13.16
N GLN A 61 0.44 -0.29 -13.17
CA GLN A 61 1.41 0.77 -13.42
C GLN A 61 2.49 0.84 -12.32
N ILE A 62 2.10 0.69 -11.06
CA ILE A 62 3.06 0.66 -9.94
C ILE A 62 3.98 -0.55 -10.03
N ALA A 63 3.42 -1.75 -10.24
CA ALA A 63 4.18 -2.99 -10.40
C ALA A 63 5.19 -2.89 -11.56
N ASN A 64 4.73 -2.41 -12.73
CA ASN A 64 5.59 -2.16 -13.89
C ASN A 64 6.70 -1.15 -13.61
N ASN A 65 6.39 -0.06 -12.89
CA ASN A 65 7.39 0.94 -12.53
C ASN A 65 8.45 0.38 -11.57
N ILE A 66 8.02 -0.38 -10.56
CA ILE A 66 8.92 -1.06 -9.62
C ILE A 66 9.84 -2.02 -10.38
N GLN A 67 9.27 -2.87 -11.23
CA GLN A 67 10.03 -3.84 -12.00
C GLN A 67 11.02 -3.16 -12.95
N LYS A 68 10.56 -2.15 -13.69
CA LYS A 68 11.34 -1.50 -14.75
C LYS A 68 12.45 -0.60 -14.20
N TYR A 69 12.14 0.22 -13.20
CA TYR A 69 13.04 1.29 -12.74
C TYR A 69 13.79 0.96 -11.47
N ILE A 70 13.17 0.28 -10.50
CA ILE A 70 13.81 -0.06 -9.22
C ILE A 70 14.60 -1.36 -9.34
N LYS A 71 14.02 -2.35 -10.05
CA LYS A 71 14.56 -3.71 -10.23
C LYS A 71 14.92 -4.36 -8.88
N PRO A 72 13.97 -4.48 -7.95
CA PRO A 72 14.27 -4.97 -6.61
C PRO A 72 14.75 -6.43 -6.61
N ASN A 73 15.49 -6.80 -5.56
CA ASN A 73 15.81 -8.20 -5.29
C ASN A 73 14.58 -8.91 -4.72
N ASN A 74 13.89 -8.27 -3.77
CA ASN A 74 12.63 -8.76 -3.23
C ASN A 74 11.61 -7.63 -3.06
N VAL A 75 10.34 -8.00 -3.08
CA VAL A 75 9.20 -7.15 -2.75
C VAL A 75 8.52 -7.75 -1.53
N VAL A 76 8.36 -6.95 -0.48
CA VAL A 76 7.71 -7.37 0.78
C VAL A 76 6.33 -6.73 0.83
N PHE A 77 5.29 -7.56 0.85
CA PHE A 77 3.90 -7.15 1.05
C PHE A 77 3.53 -7.28 2.52
N MET A 78 3.20 -6.16 3.15
CA MET A 78 3.07 -6.00 4.60
C MET A 78 1.60 -5.92 4.99
N GLY A 79 0.85 -6.96 4.67
CA GLY A 79 -0.55 -7.20 5.01
C GLY A 79 -1.58 -6.25 4.39
N ASN A 80 -2.86 -6.60 4.59
CA ASN A 80 -4.04 -5.96 4.03
C ASN A 80 -3.90 -5.78 2.51
N MET A 81 -3.51 -6.86 1.84
CA MET A 81 -3.41 -6.94 0.38
C MET A 81 -4.80 -6.98 -0.25
N ILE A 82 -5.74 -7.66 0.40
CA ILE A 82 -7.13 -7.76 -0.03
C ILE A 82 -8.04 -6.97 0.90
N LYS A 83 -9.18 -6.53 0.39
CA LYS A 83 -10.24 -5.94 1.18
C LYS A 83 -11.28 -7.02 1.44
N ASN A 84 -11.60 -7.24 2.72
CA ASN A 84 -12.78 -8.03 3.07
C ASN A 84 -14.01 -7.12 2.95
N GLU A 85 -15.04 -7.54 2.21
CA GLU A 85 -16.31 -6.81 2.07
C GLU A 85 -17.46 -7.58 2.74
N GLU A 86 -18.52 -6.86 3.12
CA GLU A 86 -19.74 -7.26 3.86
C GLU A 86 -20.59 -8.31 3.15
N LYS A 87 -20.03 -9.48 2.81
CA LYS A 87 -20.71 -10.40 1.89
C LYS A 87 -20.76 -11.84 2.37
N ILE A 88 -21.91 -12.43 2.06
CA ILE A 88 -22.44 -13.71 2.53
C ILE A 88 -21.57 -14.91 2.10
N ASN A 89 -20.63 -14.75 1.17
CA ASN A 89 -19.72 -15.81 0.73
C ASN A 89 -18.25 -15.34 0.75
N ILE A 90 -17.68 -15.34 1.95
CA ILE A 90 -16.30 -14.93 2.25
C ILE A 90 -15.31 -15.76 1.42
N LYS A 91 -15.52 -17.08 1.32
CA LYS A 91 -14.58 -18.01 0.66
C LYS A 91 -14.36 -17.65 -0.82
N ASP A 92 -15.42 -17.48 -1.58
CA ASP A 92 -15.31 -17.13 -3.01
C ASP A 92 -14.78 -15.70 -3.19
N ALA A 93 -15.17 -14.76 -2.33
CA ALA A 93 -14.71 -13.38 -2.40
C ALA A 93 -13.18 -13.31 -2.20
N GLU A 94 -12.65 -13.98 -1.19
CA GLU A 94 -11.22 -13.98 -0.88
C GLU A 94 -10.41 -14.70 -1.95
N ILE A 95 -10.85 -15.87 -2.42
CA ILE A 95 -10.18 -16.57 -3.53
C ILE A 95 -10.08 -15.67 -4.76
N ASN A 96 -11.17 -14.98 -5.12
CA ASN A 96 -11.19 -14.05 -6.24
C ASN A 96 -10.28 -12.83 -6.00
N ALA A 97 -10.26 -12.29 -4.78
CA ALA A 97 -9.38 -11.17 -4.41
C ALA A 97 -7.90 -11.57 -4.46
N PHE A 98 -7.55 -12.78 -3.98
CA PHE A 98 -6.20 -13.32 -4.07
C PHE A 98 -5.78 -13.57 -5.51
N GLN A 99 -6.64 -14.16 -6.34
CA GLN A 99 -6.35 -14.32 -7.78
C GLN A 99 -6.11 -12.98 -8.44
N ARG A 100 -6.98 -11.99 -8.19
CA ARG A 100 -6.81 -10.63 -8.71
C ARG A 100 -5.49 -10.00 -8.23
N PHE A 101 -5.13 -10.18 -6.96
CA PHE A 101 -3.83 -9.71 -6.44
C PHE A 101 -2.65 -10.33 -7.20
N GLN A 102 -2.69 -11.65 -7.43
CA GLN A 102 -1.67 -12.36 -8.20
C GLN A 102 -1.59 -11.82 -9.64
N ASP A 103 -2.72 -11.61 -10.32
CA ASP A 103 -2.77 -11.06 -11.69
C ASP A 103 -2.22 -9.63 -11.79
N LEU A 104 -2.35 -8.83 -10.72
CA LEU A 104 -1.91 -7.44 -10.70
C LEU A 104 -0.41 -7.29 -10.43
N PHE A 105 0.18 -8.20 -9.66
CA PHE A 105 1.55 -8.04 -9.18
C PHE A 105 2.51 -9.14 -9.65
N PHE A 106 2.07 -10.38 -9.86
CA PHE A 106 3.00 -11.49 -10.13
C PHE A 106 3.40 -11.59 -11.60
N GLU A 107 2.53 -11.19 -12.53
CA GLU A 107 2.88 -11.06 -13.95
C GLU A 107 4.12 -10.16 -14.11
N ASP A 108 4.17 -9.05 -13.37
CA ASP A 108 5.20 -8.02 -13.53
C ASP A 108 6.39 -8.19 -12.57
N LEU A 109 6.18 -8.59 -11.31
CA LEU A 109 7.23 -8.59 -10.27
C LEU A 109 8.00 -9.92 -10.11
N ASN A 110 7.65 -10.96 -10.87
CA ASN A 110 8.17 -12.33 -10.75
C ASN A 110 7.93 -12.93 -9.37
N LYS A 111 7.02 -13.92 -9.29
CA LYS A 111 6.60 -14.60 -8.04
C LYS A 111 7.75 -14.99 -7.10
N LYS A 112 8.93 -15.36 -7.63
CA LYS A 112 10.09 -15.78 -6.83
C LYS A 112 10.72 -14.67 -5.97
N LYS A 113 10.33 -13.41 -6.17
CA LYS A 113 10.87 -12.24 -5.45
C LYS A 113 9.93 -11.70 -4.38
N ALA A 114 8.71 -12.24 -4.25
CA ALA A 114 7.71 -11.67 -3.36
C ALA A 114 7.70 -12.40 -2.00
N ILE A 115 7.67 -11.64 -0.93
CA ILE A 115 7.56 -12.10 0.46
C ILE A 115 6.30 -11.49 1.04
N PHE A 116 5.49 -12.29 1.73
CA PHE A 116 4.21 -11.85 2.25
C PHE A 116 4.20 -11.92 3.77
N ILE A 117 3.57 -10.93 4.37
CA ILE A 117 3.23 -10.89 5.79
C ILE A 117 1.71 -10.68 5.82
N PRO A 118 0.94 -11.55 6.48
CA PRO A 118 -0.51 -11.39 6.53
C PRO A 118 -0.90 -10.14 7.32
N GLY A 119 -1.98 -9.50 6.91
CA GLY A 119 -2.65 -8.43 7.63
C GLY A 119 -3.96 -8.87 8.25
N LYS A 120 -4.66 -7.93 8.88
CA LYS A 120 -5.94 -8.19 9.52
C LYS A 120 -6.95 -8.71 8.49
N ASN A 121 -7.04 -8.08 7.32
CA ASN A 121 -8.04 -8.45 6.32
C ASN A 121 -7.88 -9.87 5.75
N GLU A 122 -6.66 -10.43 5.81
CA GLU A 122 -6.40 -11.78 5.33
C GLU A 122 -6.70 -12.88 6.36
N LEU A 123 -6.67 -12.55 7.66
CA LEU A 123 -6.77 -13.56 8.74
C LEU A 123 -7.95 -13.32 9.70
N PHE A 124 -8.41 -12.08 9.83
CA PHE A 124 -9.47 -11.65 10.73
C PHE A 124 -10.41 -10.69 9.98
N PRO A 125 -11.32 -11.21 9.15
CA PRO A 125 -12.39 -10.39 8.59
C PRO A 125 -13.13 -9.69 9.74
N ASP A 126 -13.05 -8.35 9.83
CA ASP A 126 -13.72 -7.56 10.88
C ASP A 126 -15.24 -7.83 10.99
N GLN A 127 -15.81 -8.47 9.98
CA GLN A 127 -17.24 -8.66 9.77
C GLN A 127 -17.74 -10.07 10.05
N LEU A 128 -16.86 -11.03 10.38
CA LEU A 128 -17.32 -12.26 11.03
C LEU A 128 -18.09 -11.89 12.30
N LYS A 129 -17.53 -11.00 13.13
CA LYS A 129 -18.16 -10.53 14.37
C LYS A 129 -19.55 -9.93 14.16
N GLN A 130 -19.69 -8.98 13.25
CA GLN A 130 -20.96 -8.25 13.08
C GLN A 130 -22.11 -9.12 12.55
N ASN A 131 -21.83 -10.06 11.64
CA ASN A 131 -22.88 -10.93 11.08
C ASN A 131 -23.26 -12.08 12.02
N LEU A 132 -22.32 -12.52 12.87
CA LEU A 132 -22.55 -13.53 13.90
C LEU A 132 -23.45 -12.97 15.01
N GLU A 133 -23.10 -11.77 15.51
CA GLU A 133 -23.79 -11.09 16.63
C GLU A 133 -25.31 -10.91 16.40
N GLU A 134 -25.76 -10.86 15.14
CA GLU A 134 -27.18 -10.69 14.80
C GLU A 134 -27.99 -12.01 14.80
N ASN A 135 -27.35 -13.19 14.74
CA ASN A 135 -28.07 -14.45 14.47
C ASN A 135 -27.60 -15.72 15.20
N LEU A 136 -26.47 -15.72 15.91
CA LEU A 136 -25.94 -16.94 16.54
C LEU A 136 -25.84 -16.84 18.07
N GLU A 137 -25.96 -18.00 18.73
CA GLU A 137 -25.61 -18.12 20.14
C GLU A 137 -24.10 -17.95 20.29
N GLU A 138 -23.65 -17.16 21.27
CA GLU A 138 -22.25 -16.78 21.55
C GLU A 138 -21.23 -17.94 21.39
N HIS A 139 -21.59 -19.16 21.81
CA HIS A 139 -20.70 -20.34 21.72
C HIS A 139 -20.54 -20.93 20.31
N LEU A 140 -21.51 -20.68 19.41
CA LEU A 140 -21.40 -21.05 18.00
C LEU A 140 -20.53 -20.05 17.23
N GLU A 141 -20.50 -18.80 17.68
CA GLU A 141 -19.67 -17.73 17.09
C GLU A 141 -18.18 -18.03 17.28
N GLU A 142 -17.74 -18.34 18.50
CA GLU A 142 -16.34 -18.62 18.80
C GLU A 142 -15.77 -19.78 17.98
N ASN A 143 -16.54 -20.86 17.82
CA ASN A 143 -16.12 -22.03 17.04
C ASN A 143 -16.03 -21.71 15.54
N TYR A 144 -16.99 -20.94 15.02
CA TYR A 144 -17.01 -20.55 13.62
C TYR A 144 -15.88 -19.55 13.28
N GLU A 145 -15.62 -18.56 14.15
CA GLU A 145 -14.50 -17.64 13.99
C GLU A 145 -13.18 -18.40 13.92
N LYS A 146 -12.98 -19.36 14.83
CA LYS A 146 -11.77 -20.19 14.87
C LYS A 146 -11.62 -21.03 13.60
N GLU A 147 -12.67 -21.73 13.16
CA GLU A 147 -12.65 -22.55 11.94
C GLU A 147 -12.36 -21.71 10.71
N MET A 148 -13.03 -20.55 10.58
CA MET A 148 -12.79 -19.63 9.48
C MET A 148 -11.36 -19.12 9.51
N GLN A 149 -10.84 -18.68 10.65
CA GLN A 149 -9.46 -18.21 10.77
C GLN A 149 -8.42 -19.30 10.42
N GLU A 150 -8.66 -20.56 10.81
CA GLU A 150 -7.84 -21.70 10.41
C GLU A 150 -7.89 -21.91 8.89
N TYR A 151 -9.07 -21.86 8.28
CA TYR A 151 -9.25 -21.93 6.83
C TYR A 151 -8.52 -20.80 6.09
N LEU A 152 -8.63 -19.55 6.56
CA LEU A 152 -7.93 -18.40 5.97
C LEU A 152 -6.42 -18.54 6.09
N THR A 153 -5.95 -19.04 7.23
CA THR A 153 -4.54 -19.33 7.47
C THR A 153 -4.02 -20.35 6.46
N GLU A 154 -4.75 -21.43 6.21
CA GLU A 154 -4.38 -22.46 5.23
C GLU A 154 -4.39 -21.92 3.79
N ILE A 155 -5.40 -21.13 3.42
CA ILE A 155 -5.42 -20.45 2.11
C ILE A 155 -4.19 -19.56 1.96
N PHE A 156 -3.87 -18.77 2.98
CA PHE A 156 -2.74 -17.87 2.92
C PHE A 156 -1.43 -18.66 2.73
N LYS A 157 -1.18 -19.65 3.58
CA LYS A 157 0.04 -20.49 3.51
C LYS A 157 0.15 -21.23 2.18
N SER A 158 -0.96 -21.72 1.62
CA SER A 158 -0.96 -22.43 0.33
C SER A 158 -0.70 -21.52 -0.87
N ASN A 159 -1.10 -20.25 -0.80
CA ASN A 159 -0.89 -19.28 -1.88
C ASN A 159 0.46 -18.55 -1.79
N PHE A 160 0.99 -18.41 -0.58
CA PHE A 160 2.15 -17.58 -0.28
C PHE A 160 3.24 -18.39 0.42
N ASN A 161 3.67 -17.92 1.59
CA ASN A 161 4.78 -18.41 2.38
C ASN A 161 4.29 -18.75 3.79
N ASP A 162 5.09 -19.52 4.54
CA ASP A 162 4.82 -19.78 5.96
C ASP A 162 4.84 -18.47 6.77
N PHE A 163 4.23 -18.51 7.94
CA PHE A 163 4.38 -17.43 8.91
C PHE A 163 5.77 -17.47 9.52
N ASN A 164 6.21 -16.34 10.07
CA ASN A 164 7.42 -16.28 10.91
C ASN A 164 8.68 -16.79 10.18
N ILE A 165 9.09 -16.06 9.16
CA ILE A 165 10.22 -16.46 8.31
C ILE A 165 11.50 -15.79 8.79
N ARG A 166 12.58 -16.57 8.84
CA ARG A 166 13.94 -16.07 9.01
C ARG A 166 14.71 -16.30 7.72
N MET A 167 15.25 -15.22 7.14
CA MET A 167 16.16 -15.29 6.00
C MET A 167 17.50 -14.69 6.39
N THR A 168 18.59 -15.32 5.99
CA THR A 168 19.93 -14.73 6.10
C THR A 168 20.36 -14.24 4.74
N LYS A 169 20.85 -13.01 4.66
CA LYS A 169 21.47 -12.47 3.45
C LYS A 169 22.66 -11.63 3.86
N ASP A 170 23.83 -12.00 3.34
CA ASP A 170 25.11 -11.45 3.78
C ASP A 170 25.23 -11.57 5.32
N ASP A 171 25.55 -10.49 6.02
CA ASP A 171 25.65 -10.44 7.49
C ASP A 171 24.36 -9.99 8.19
N HIS A 172 23.24 -9.98 7.45
CA HIS A 172 21.92 -9.58 7.93
C HIS A 172 20.99 -10.75 8.12
N GLU A 173 20.16 -10.66 9.15
CA GLU A 173 18.99 -11.50 9.32
C GLU A 173 17.74 -10.68 9.06
N LEU A 174 16.98 -11.10 8.04
CA LEU A 174 15.67 -10.55 7.71
C LEU A 174 14.61 -11.42 8.39
N ILE A 175 13.80 -10.81 9.24
CA ILE A 175 12.84 -11.50 10.10
C ILE A 175 11.46 -11.02 9.72
N PHE A 176 10.61 -11.92 9.23
CA PHE A 176 9.24 -11.62 8.82
C PHE A 176 8.29 -12.20 9.85
N LEU A 177 7.82 -11.37 10.77
CA LEU A 177 7.03 -11.78 11.93
C LEU A 177 5.54 -11.55 11.67
N ASN A 178 4.73 -12.58 11.89
CA ASN A 178 3.29 -12.40 11.95
C ASN A 178 2.90 -11.77 13.29
N SER A 179 2.86 -10.44 13.31
CA SER A 179 2.55 -9.65 14.49
C SER A 179 1.10 -9.77 14.97
N LEU A 180 0.19 -10.33 14.17
CA LEU A 180 -1.23 -10.43 14.52
C LEU A 180 -1.48 -11.44 15.63
N PHE A 181 -0.67 -12.49 15.71
CA PHE A 181 -0.84 -13.57 16.67
C PHE A 181 -0.15 -13.32 18.02
N LEU A 182 0.65 -12.26 18.14
CA LEU A 182 1.43 -11.99 19.35
C LEU A 182 0.56 -11.65 20.56
N ASP A 183 -0.60 -11.03 20.33
CA ASP A 183 -1.53 -10.61 21.39
C ASP A 183 -2.78 -11.51 21.48
N GLU A 184 -2.84 -12.60 20.70
CA GLU A 184 -3.89 -13.60 20.87
C GLU A 184 -3.69 -14.37 22.19
N GLU A 185 -4.78 -14.61 22.92
CA GLU A 185 -4.77 -15.40 24.15
C GLU A 185 -4.46 -16.88 23.86
N GLU A 186 -3.36 -17.39 24.41
CA GLU A 186 -2.95 -18.81 24.51
C GLU A 186 -3.34 -19.76 23.35
N THR A 187 -3.32 -19.28 22.10
CA THR A 187 -3.56 -20.13 20.93
C THR A 187 -2.28 -20.85 20.50
N ASN A 188 -2.41 -21.99 19.81
CA ASN A 188 -1.27 -22.67 19.17
C ASN A 188 -0.47 -21.72 18.23
N ARG A 189 -1.12 -20.72 17.66
CA ARG A 189 -0.53 -19.71 16.76
C ARG A 189 0.27 -18.65 17.52
N ASN A 190 -0.24 -18.22 18.67
CA ASN A 190 0.52 -17.41 19.61
C ASN A 190 1.79 -18.16 20.04
N LEU A 191 1.67 -19.44 20.40
CA LEU A 191 2.80 -20.30 20.75
C LEU A 191 3.81 -20.44 19.61
N GLU A 192 3.38 -20.61 18.36
CA GLU A 192 4.27 -20.63 17.19
C GLU A 192 5.10 -19.34 17.09
N SER A 193 4.46 -18.19 17.26
CA SER A 193 5.12 -16.88 17.19
C SER A 193 6.06 -16.64 18.38
N LEU A 194 5.65 -17.03 19.59
CA LEU A 194 6.50 -16.94 20.78
C LEU A 194 7.70 -17.89 20.71
N ASN A 195 7.51 -19.12 20.21
CA ASN A 195 8.60 -20.07 20.02
C ASN A 195 9.58 -19.58 18.95
N PHE A 196 9.07 -18.96 17.87
CA PHE A 196 9.90 -18.29 16.89
C PHE A 196 10.73 -17.16 17.53
N LEU A 197 10.13 -16.32 18.37
CA LEU A 197 10.86 -15.27 19.11
C LEU A 197 11.91 -15.85 20.06
N LYS A 198 11.62 -16.96 20.75
CA LYS A 198 12.58 -17.65 21.63
C LYS A 198 13.75 -18.27 20.87
N SER A 199 13.62 -18.53 19.57
CA SER A 199 14.68 -19.11 18.74
C SER A 199 15.82 -18.15 18.41
N PHE A 200 15.66 -16.86 18.70
CA PHE A 200 16.71 -15.87 18.49
C PHE A 200 17.69 -15.89 19.67
N GLU A 201 18.84 -16.52 19.45
CA GLU A 201 19.99 -16.41 20.35
C GLU A 201 20.58 -15.00 20.32
N SER A 202 21.33 -14.60 21.35
CA SER A 202 21.96 -13.28 21.48
C SER A 202 23.11 -12.98 20.49
N GLN A 203 23.16 -13.66 19.34
CA GLN A 203 24.22 -13.51 18.35
C GLN A 203 24.24 -12.15 17.66
N ALA A 204 25.44 -11.72 17.28
CA ALA A 204 25.82 -10.37 16.84
C ALA A 204 25.48 -10.02 15.37
N LYS A 205 24.44 -10.63 14.76
CA LYS A 205 24.04 -10.28 13.39
C LYS A 205 23.14 -9.05 13.37
N ALA A 206 23.27 -8.23 12.34
CA ALA A 206 22.36 -7.10 12.14
C ALA A 206 20.98 -7.62 11.75
N ARG A 207 19.97 -7.34 12.57
CA ARG A 207 18.60 -7.83 12.38
C ARG A 207 17.67 -6.75 11.88
N ILE A 208 16.87 -7.10 10.88
CA ILE A 208 15.83 -6.26 10.30
C ILE A 208 14.51 -7.01 10.44
N LEU A 209 13.59 -6.42 11.19
CA LEU A 209 12.25 -6.95 11.42
C LEU A 209 11.27 -6.36 10.42
N PHE A 210 10.41 -7.21 9.87
CA PHE A 210 9.25 -6.83 9.07
C PHE A 210 8.00 -7.40 9.75
N SER A 211 7.00 -6.56 9.98
CA SER A 211 5.72 -6.96 10.58
C SER A 211 4.56 -6.24 9.89
N HIS A 212 3.33 -6.71 10.11
CA HIS A 212 2.15 -5.98 9.63
C HIS A 212 1.74 -4.88 10.61
N LEU A 213 1.61 -5.21 11.90
CA LEU A 213 1.27 -4.25 12.95
C LEU A 213 2.53 -3.55 13.45
N PRO A 214 2.49 -2.21 13.62
CA PRO A 214 3.53 -1.48 14.33
C PRO A 214 3.61 -1.88 15.80
N LEU A 215 4.79 -1.73 16.40
CA LEU A 215 4.96 -1.99 17.83
C LEU A 215 4.36 -0.89 18.69
N SER A 216 3.89 -1.24 19.89
CA SER A 216 3.39 -0.29 20.88
C SER A 216 4.48 0.67 21.30
N LYS A 217 4.10 1.91 21.57
CA LYS A 217 5.01 2.95 22.01
C LYS A 217 4.72 3.33 23.42
N THR A 218 5.77 3.69 24.14
CA THR A 218 5.65 4.21 25.49
C THR A 218 5.16 5.66 25.44
N ILE A 219 5.79 6.55 24.65
CA ILE A 219 5.42 7.98 24.47
C ILE A 219 6.04 8.51 23.16
N GLY A 220 5.32 9.35 22.38
CA GLY A 220 5.91 10.18 21.32
C GLY A 220 5.05 10.37 20.07
N ALA A 221 5.18 11.55 19.44
CA ALA A 221 4.68 11.81 18.09
C ALA A 221 5.63 11.21 17.04
N CYS A 222 5.16 11.15 15.80
CA CYS A 222 6.00 10.75 14.69
C CYS A 222 7.26 11.63 14.59
N LEU A 223 8.44 11.04 14.37
CA LEU A 223 9.69 11.81 14.26
C LEU A 223 9.72 12.74 13.05
N ASP A 224 8.84 12.51 12.06
CA ASP A 224 8.71 13.35 10.87
C ASP A 224 8.01 14.70 11.15
N GLY A 225 7.64 14.98 12.40
CA GLY A 225 6.96 16.21 12.82
C GLY A 225 5.44 16.20 12.58
N ASN A 226 4.88 15.12 12.04
CA ASN A 226 3.44 14.93 12.02
C ASN A 226 2.95 14.54 13.42
N ASN A 227 2.08 15.37 14.00
CA ASN A 227 1.33 15.06 15.23
C ASN A 227 0.31 13.91 15.04
N SER A 228 0.47 13.06 14.02
CA SER A 228 -0.35 11.87 13.89
C SER A 228 -0.01 10.90 15.01
N THR A 229 -0.93 10.75 15.95
CA THR A 229 -0.93 9.64 16.89
C THR A 229 -1.35 8.39 16.13
N LEU A 230 -0.54 7.33 16.23
CA LEU A 230 -0.98 6.02 15.79
C LEU A 230 -2.02 5.53 16.80
N GLU A 231 -3.20 5.13 16.34
CA GLU A 231 -4.24 4.59 17.23
C GLU A 231 -3.70 3.33 17.92
N GLU A 232 -3.80 3.24 19.26
CA GLU A 232 -3.28 2.12 20.04
C GLU A 232 -3.84 0.76 19.55
N LYS A 233 -5.11 0.73 19.10
CA LYS A 233 -5.78 -0.45 18.52
C LYS A 233 -5.15 -0.99 17.21
N LYS A 234 -4.23 -0.24 16.61
CA LYS A 234 -3.52 -0.62 15.39
C LYS A 234 -2.08 -1.07 15.66
N THR A 235 -1.68 -1.17 16.93
CA THR A 235 -0.35 -1.61 17.36
C THR A 235 -0.39 -2.96 18.07
N VAL A 236 0.74 -3.68 18.06
CA VAL A 236 1.01 -4.79 18.98
C VAL A 236 0.99 -4.25 20.42
N SER A 237 0.60 -5.04 21.41
CA SER A 237 0.55 -4.63 22.81
C SER A 237 1.93 -4.24 23.36
N LYS A 238 1.96 -3.48 24.46
CA LYS A 238 3.23 -3.05 25.10
C LYS A 238 4.08 -4.23 25.54
N VAL A 239 3.45 -5.28 26.09
CA VAL A 239 4.15 -6.48 26.58
C VAL A 239 4.75 -7.25 25.41
N SER A 240 3.95 -7.57 24.39
CA SER A 240 4.44 -8.28 23.20
C SER A 240 5.48 -7.50 22.42
N SER A 241 5.33 -6.16 22.35
CA SER A 241 6.34 -5.28 21.76
C SER A 241 7.67 -5.35 22.52
N PHE A 242 7.63 -5.36 23.85
CA PHE A 242 8.83 -5.54 24.67
C PHE A 242 9.48 -6.90 24.40
N VAL A 243 8.70 -7.98 24.36
CA VAL A 243 9.20 -9.34 24.07
C VAL A 243 9.86 -9.41 22.69
N VAL A 244 9.25 -8.82 21.67
CA VAL A 244 9.80 -8.71 20.31
C VAL A 244 11.14 -7.97 20.33
N LEU A 245 11.17 -6.78 20.95
CA LEU A 245 12.37 -5.96 21.02
C LEU A 245 13.49 -6.66 21.80
N SER A 246 13.19 -7.33 22.91
CA SER A 246 14.20 -8.00 23.75
C SER A 246 14.71 -9.30 23.12
N SER A 247 13.88 -10.02 22.37
CA SER A 247 14.25 -11.30 21.78
C SER A 247 15.00 -11.13 20.46
N ILE A 248 14.48 -10.26 19.58
CA ILE A 248 15.09 -10.05 18.26
C ILE A 248 16.24 -9.04 18.33
N LEU A 249 16.15 -8.01 19.17
CA LEU A 249 17.11 -6.88 19.17
C LEU A 249 17.29 -6.27 17.76
N PRO A 250 16.20 -5.88 17.06
CA PRO A 250 16.31 -5.39 15.70
C PRO A 250 16.95 -4.01 15.65
N ARG A 251 17.78 -3.75 14.63
CA ARG A 251 18.26 -2.38 14.32
C ARG A 251 17.19 -1.59 13.59
N PHE A 252 16.51 -2.22 12.66
CA PHE A 252 15.39 -1.63 11.92
C PHE A 252 14.16 -2.51 12.01
N ILE A 253 13.02 -1.84 12.09
CA ILE A 253 11.70 -2.43 12.02
C ILE A 253 10.97 -1.76 10.88
N PHE A 254 10.36 -2.54 10.02
CA PHE A 254 9.39 -2.07 9.05
C PHE A 254 8.04 -2.64 9.44
N SER A 255 7.04 -1.77 9.57
CA SER A 255 5.68 -2.18 9.91
C SER A 255 4.68 -1.58 8.93
N GLY A 256 3.49 -2.17 8.82
CA GLY A 256 2.41 -1.72 7.94
C GLY A 256 1.25 -1.09 8.70
N ASN A 257 0.03 -1.31 8.20
CA ASN A 257 -1.23 -1.01 8.92
C ASN A 257 -1.46 0.48 9.28
N SER A 258 -0.74 1.40 8.63
CA SER A 258 -0.97 2.85 8.74
C SER A 258 -1.34 3.46 7.39
N GLU A 259 -2.07 4.56 7.44
CA GLU A 259 -2.31 5.36 6.24
C GLU A 259 -1.08 6.15 5.83
N LYS A 260 -0.34 6.69 6.81
CA LYS A 260 0.77 7.62 6.60
C LYS A 260 2.09 6.98 6.98
N TYR A 261 3.14 7.45 6.31
CA TYR A 261 4.50 7.16 6.69
C TYR A 261 4.77 7.70 8.09
N CYS A 262 5.52 6.94 8.87
CA CYS A 262 5.99 7.46 10.14
C CYS A 262 7.28 6.78 10.61
N GLU A 263 8.10 7.54 11.33
CA GLU A 263 9.34 7.07 11.94
C GLU A 263 9.24 7.11 13.46
N PHE A 264 9.71 6.05 14.09
CA PHE A 264 9.76 5.93 15.54
C PHE A 264 11.10 5.39 15.98
N ARG A 265 11.48 5.72 17.22
CA ARG A 265 12.71 5.26 17.83
C ARG A 265 12.41 4.52 19.13
N PHE A 266 12.96 3.31 19.23
CA PHE A 266 12.96 2.51 20.45
C PHE A 266 14.37 2.54 21.05
N GLY A 267 14.53 3.24 22.17
CA GLY A 267 15.84 3.43 22.79
C GLY A 267 16.81 4.23 21.92
N LYS A 268 18.09 3.84 21.88
CA LYS A 268 19.13 4.54 21.10
C LYS A 268 19.37 3.93 19.72
N GLU A 269 19.08 2.64 19.54
CA GLU A 269 19.64 1.84 18.44
C GLU A 269 18.59 1.31 17.46
N THR A 270 17.32 1.22 17.89
CA THR A 270 16.25 0.65 17.07
C THR A 270 15.37 1.73 16.48
N LEU A 271 15.18 1.69 15.16
CA LEU A 271 14.26 2.57 14.43
C LEU A 271 13.15 1.75 13.78
N GLU A 272 11.91 2.23 13.87
CA GLU A 272 10.76 1.67 13.18
C GLU A 272 10.27 2.64 12.10
N PHE A 273 10.07 2.10 10.91
CA PHE A 273 9.51 2.78 9.75
C PHE A 273 8.15 2.16 9.43
N VAL A 274 7.10 2.94 9.61
CA VAL A 274 5.74 2.52 9.25
C VAL A 274 5.52 2.82 7.77
N VAL A 275 5.37 1.77 6.98
CA VAL A 275 5.11 1.82 5.55
C VAL A 275 3.71 2.39 5.31
N PRO A 276 3.56 3.47 4.54
CA PRO A 276 2.26 4.06 4.24
C PRO A 276 1.38 3.13 3.41
N SER A 277 0.08 3.36 3.46
CA SER A 277 -0.87 2.62 2.62
C SER A 277 -0.70 3.00 1.16
N LEU A 278 -0.37 2.02 0.31
CA LEU A 278 -0.27 2.23 -1.13
C LEU A 278 -1.62 2.67 -1.70
N ARG A 279 -2.73 2.10 -1.23
CA ARG A 279 -4.07 2.48 -1.70
C ARG A 279 -4.39 3.95 -1.41
N LYS A 280 -4.13 4.41 -0.18
CA LYS A 280 -4.54 5.75 0.27
C LYS A 280 -3.58 6.84 -0.19
N THR A 281 -2.28 6.56 -0.18
CA THR A 281 -1.24 7.57 -0.44
C THR A 281 -0.56 7.39 -1.80
N GLY A 282 -0.60 6.20 -2.38
CA GLY A 282 0.21 5.84 -3.53
C GLY A 282 1.69 5.65 -3.20
N GLN A 283 2.08 5.65 -1.92
CA GLN A 283 3.47 5.57 -1.48
C GLN A 283 3.88 4.16 -1.07
N TYR A 284 5.15 3.85 -1.29
CA TYR A 284 5.81 2.62 -0.86
C TYR A 284 7.25 2.98 -0.44
N LEU A 285 7.90 2.11 0.34
CA LEU A 285 9.29 2.34 0.74
C LEU A 285 10.25 1.49 -0.10
N ILE A 286 11.44 2.02 -0.33
CA ILE A 286 12.60 1.28 -0.81
C ILE A 286 13.61 1.26 0.32
N PHE A 287 14.02 0.05 0.70
CA PHE A 287 15.13 -0.17 1.60
C PHE A 287 16.32 -0.68 0.80
N GLU A 288 17.45 0.03 0.87
CA GLU A 288 18.69 -0.35 0.22
C GLU A 288 19.76 -0.61 1.26
N TYR A 289 20.42 -1.75 1.11
CA TYR A 289 21.67 -2.03 1.80
C TYR A 289 22.84 -1.61 0.90
N LEU A 290 23.64 -0.65 1.37
CA LEU A 290 24.73 -0.05 0.60
C LEU A 290 26.06 -0.82 0.72
N GLY A 291 26.13 -1.80 1.64
CA GLY A 291 27.34 -2.53 1.99
C GLY A 291 27.90 -2.09 3.36
N SER A 292 28.98 -2.76 3.77
CA SER A 292 29.82 -2.29 4.88
C SER A 292 30.95 -1.48 4.27
N GLU A 293 30.85 -0.14 4.31
CA GLU A 293 31.93 0.72 3.79
C GLU A 293 33.16 0.73 4.72
N ASN A 294 33.01 0.33 5.99
CA ASN A 294 34.08 0.27 6.98
C ASN A 294 33.80 -0.76 8.08
N SER A 295 34.82 -1.21 8.81
CA SER A 295 34.71 -2.09 10.00
C SER A 295 33.87 -1.53 11.16
N LEU A 296 33.25 -0.35 10.98
CA LEU A 296 32.48 0.40 11.97
C LEU A 296 30.96 0.29 11.78
N GLY A 297 30.47 -0.34 10.71
CA GLY A 297 29.04 -0.55 10.54
C GLY A 297 28.55 -0.83 9.12
N TYR A 298 27.23 -0.78 8.99
CA TYR A 298 26.49 -0.97 7.74
C TYR A 298 25.78 0.34 7.38
N ASP A 299 25.82 0.70 6.11
CA ASP A 299 25.09 1.86 5.59
C ASP A 299 23.80 1.44 4.89
N TYR A 300 22.75 2.21 5.14
CA TYR A 300 21.41 1.93 4.68
C TYR A 300 20.77 3.19 4.12
N ASN A 301 19.97 3.00 3.08
CA ASN A 301 19.16 4.06 2.52
C ASN A 301 17.69 3.66 2.57
N ILE A 302 16.85 4.56 3.06
CA ILE A 302 15.40 4.37 3.12
C ILE A 302 14.77 5.51 2.36
N LEU A 303 14.09 5.17 1.27
CA LEU A 303 13.48 6.13 0.37
C LEU A 303 11.98 5.89 0.33
N SER A 304 11.22 6.94 0.65
CA SER A 304 9.78 6.94 0.39
C SER A 304 9.54 7.36 -1.05
N CYS A 305 8.99 6.45 -1.85
CA CYS A 305 8.61 6.72 -3.23
C CYS A 305 7.09 6.86 -3.31
N GLY A 306 6.63 7.97 -3.89
CA GLY A 306 5.23 8.17 -4.23
C GLY A 306 4.94 7.85 -5.70
N SER A 307 3.83 7.17 -5.94
CA SER A 307 3.09 7.27 -7.18
C SER A 307 2.17 8.50 -7.13
N ILE A 308 1.84 9.06 -8.29
CA ILE A 308 0.85 10.12 -8.38
C ILE A 308 -0.47 9.57 -7.84
N SER A 309 -1.04 10.22 -6.83
CA SER A 309 -2.28 9.75 -6.20
C SER A 309 -3.40 9.67 -7.24
N PHE A 310 -4.25 8.66 -7.11
CA PHE A 310 -5.41 8.48 -8.01
C PHE A 310 -6.32 9.71 -8.05
N LYS A 311 -6.47 10.39 -6.91
CA LYS A 311 -7.23 11.65 -6.79
C LYS A 311 -6.69 12.74 -7.71
N PHE A 312 -5.37 12.83 -7.86
CA PHE A 312 -4.75 13.78 -8.77
C PHE A 312 -5.10 13.48 -10.23
N PHE A 313 -5.08 12.21 -10.64
CA PHE A 313 -5.43 11.82 -12.01
C PHE A 313 -6.88 12.15 -12.34
N ILE A 314 -7.83 11.80 -11.45
CA ILE A 314 -9.25 12.17 -11.61
C ILE A 314 -9.40 13.68 -11.68
N SER A 315 -8.81 14.42 -10.73
CA SER A 315 -8.91 15.89 -10.69
C SER A 315 -8.36 16.51 -11.98
N PHE A 316 -7.24 15.99 -12.49
CA PHE A 316 -6.66 16.43 -13.75
C PHE A 316 -7.58 16.17 -14.96
N TRP A 317 -8.20 15.00 -15.05
CA TRP A 317 -9.14 14.67 -16.13
C TRP A 317 -10.40 15.53 -16.09
N ILE A 318 -11.01 15.68 -14.92
CA ILE A 318 -12.17 16.55 -14.74
C ILE A 318 -11.81 17.98 -15.15
N SER A 319 -10.67 18.49 -14.68
CA SER A 319 -10.19 19.83 -15.05
C SER A 319 -9.93 19.95 -16.56
N SER A 320 -9.37 18.92 -17.18
CA SER A 320 -9.11 18.89 -18.62
C SER A 320 -10.41 18.88 -19.44
N ILE A 321 -11.42 18.13 -18.99
CA ILE A 321 -12.75 18.09 -19.63
C ILE A 321 -13.46 19.44 -19.48
N ILE A 322 -13.46 20.02 -18.28
CA ILE A 322 -14.05 21.35 -18.04
C ILE A 322 -13.36 22.39 -18.94
N TRP A 323 -12.03 22.37 -19.01
CA TRP A 323 -11.28 23.28 -19.87
C TRP A 323 -11.60 23.06 -21.35
N PHE A 324 -11.69 21.81 -21.79
CA PHE A 324 -12.06 21.50 -23.18
C PHE A 324 -13.48 21.97 -23.53
N VAL A 325 -14.46 21.73 -22.65
CA VAL A 325 -15.83 22.23 -22.81
C VAL A 325 -15.84 23.77 -22.83
N TYR A 326 -15.05 24.42 -21.98
CA TYR A 326 -14.92 25.87 -21.96
C TYR A 326 -14.31 26.41 -23.28
N VAL A 327 -13.29 25.76 -23.82
CA VAL A 327 -12.68 26.12 -25.11
C VAL A 327 -13.70 25.98 -26.24
N ILE A 328 -14.45 24.88 -26.28
CA ILE A 328 -15.52 24.68 -27.27
C ILE A 328 -16.58 25.77 -27.14
N TYR A 329 -17.05 26.04 -25.93
CA TYR A 329 -18.04 27.08 -25.67
C TYR A 329 -17.54 28.47 -26.08
N SER A 330 -16.27 28.79 -25.77
CA SER A 330 -15.63 30.06 -26.15
C SER A 330 -15.49 30.19 -27.67
N PHE A 331 -15.18 29.09 -28.36
CA PHE A 331 -15.12 29.05 -29.82
C PHE A 331 -16.49 29.35 -30.45
N PHE A 332 -17.56 28.70 -29.99
CA PHE A 332 -18.91 28.93 -30.52
C PHE A 332 -19.46 30.32 -30.19
N THR A 333 -19.22 30.83 -28.98
CA THR A 333 -19.60 32.20 -28.62
C THR A 333 -18.81 33.24 -29.41
N GLY A 334 -17.53 32.98 -29.70
CA GLY A 334 -16.72 33.80 -30.60
C GLY A 334 -17.28 33.84 -32.04
N ILE A 335 -17.73 32.71 -32.57
CA ILE A 335 -18.41 32.64 -33.88
C ILE A 335 -19.70 33.47 -33.85
N HIS A 336 -20.56 33.25 -32.86
CA HIS A 336 -21.82 33.97 -32.73
C HIS A 336 -21.60 35.50 -32.59
N PHE A 337 -20.63 35.91 -31.78
CA PHE A 337 -20.28 37.33 -31.62
C PHE A 337 -19.77 37.94 -32.92
N SER A 338 -18.98 37.19 -33.71
CA SER A 338 -18.52 37.61 -35.04
C SER A 338 -19.69 37.84 -36.01
N GLU A 339 -20.71 36.99 -35.99
CA GLU A 339 -21.91 37.14 -36.81
C GLU A 339 -22.74 38.36 -36.40
N VAL A 340 -23.02 38.51 -35.10
CA VAL A 340 -23.72 39.69 -34.56
C VAL A 340 -22.96 40.99 -34.86
N TRP A 341 -21.63 40.96 -34.77
CA TRP A 341 -20.79 42.11 -35.12
C TRP A 341 -20.87 42.47 -36.61
N LYS A 342 -20.85 41.47 -37.50
CA LYS A 342 -21.05 41.68 -38.94
C LYS A 342 -22.41 42.33 -39.23
N GLU A 343 -23.48 41.88 -38.58
CA GLU A 343 -24.80 42.49 -38.71
C GLU A 343 -24.84 43.93 -38.21
N PHE A 344 -24.23 44.20 -37.05
CA PHE A 344 -24.13 45.56 -36.50
C PHE A 344 -23.39 46.50 -37.45
N GLN A 345 -22.25 46.07 -38.01
CA GLN A 345 -21.49 46.84 -38.99
C GLN A 345 -22.26 47.07 -40.30
N LYS A 346 -23.10 46.12 -40.71
CA LYS A 346 -24.01 46.30 -41.86
C LYS A 346 -25.05 47.37 -41.56
N LYS A 347 -25.77 47.28 -40.43
CA LYS A 347 -26.76 48.27 -39.99
C LYS A 347 -26.17 49.69 -39.85
N LYS A 348 -24.95 49.81 -39.33
CA LYS A 348 -24.26 51.10 -39.19
C LYS A 348 -23.97 51.75 -40.55
N ARG A 349 -23.46 50.97 -41.52
CA ARG A 349 -23.19 51.45 -42.89
C ARG A 349 -24.48 51.89 -43.60
N ASP A 350 -25.55 51.14 -43.46
CA ASP A 350 -26.84 51.47 -44.08
C ASP A 350 -27.46 52.76 -43.48
N SER A 351 -27.27 52.99 -42.17
CA SER A 351 -27.71 54.22 -41.50
C SER A 351 -26.93 55.46 -41.98
N GLN A 352 -25.62 55.35 -42.18
CA GLN A 352 -24.80 56.45 -42.71
C GLN A 352 -25.23 56.82 -44.15
N LYS A 353 -25.44 55.84 -45.02
CA LYS A 353 -25.94 56.07 -46.39
C LYS A 353 -27.31 56.76 -46.45
N ARG A 354 -28.15 56.59 -45.43
CA ARG A 354 -29.44 57.28 -45.33
C ARG A 354 -29.34 58.73 -44.86
N LYS A 355 -28.25 59.11 -44.19
CA LYS A 355 -28.01 60.50 -43.77
C LYS A 355 -27.37 61.36 -44.88
N GLU A 356 -26.74 60.71 -45.85
CA GLU A 356 -26.12 61.37 -47.02
C GLU A 356 -27.10 61.56 -48.18
N LYS A 357 -28.26 60.90 -48.14
CA LYS A 357 -29.40 61.16 -49.02
C LYS A 357 -30.37 62.10 -48.32
#